data_AF-A0A415VCR8-F1
#
_entry.id   AF-A0A415VCR8-F1
#
_cell.length_a   1.000
_cell.length_b   1.000
_cell.length_c   1.000
_cell.angle_alpha   90.00
_cell.angle_beta   90.00
_cell.angle_gamma   90.00
#
_symmetry.space_group_name_H-M   'P 1'
#
loop_
_entity.id
_entity.type
_entity.pdbx_description
1 polymer ?
#
loop_
_entity_poly.entity_id
_entity_poly.type
_entity_poly.pdbx_seq_one_letter_code
_entity_poly.pdbx_strand_id
1 'polypeptide(L)'
;MAPKEYEQYIASIFQNQGYKTLVTPYSNDWGIDVIAIKGKEKIAIQAKMYGNKRKVNRAAIMQLYGAMAYQDCTKAVIATDGELLDDAISVAKKLKIEILTTKTNFVSTFHKEKEEENSDSIHKDFRMEYPTFDEVWRKYIMPLKGVTLWNTKGENKILDVNWGGITRITSNKRRSSISIDGFRFAYNELIRKGKITRDYINQEVDKRCSSGIVLILGQIPFVSTVRNPTSLEI
;
A
#
# COMPACT_ATOMS: atom_id res chain seq x y z
N MET A 1 -6.35 -16.70 15.59
CA MET A 1 -5.24 -15.89 16.10
C MET A 1 -5.62 -14.42 15.98
N ALA A 2 -5.54 -13.68 17.07
CA ALA A 2 -5.66 -12.23 17.13
C ALA A 2 -4.32 -11.55 16.76
N PRO A 3 -4.31 -10.26 16.36
CA PRO A 3 -3.07 -9.57 16.01
C PRO A 3 -1.98 -9.65 17.09
N LYS A 4 -2.33 -9.46 18.36
CA LYS A 4 -1.35 -9.54 19.46
C LYS A 4 -0.77 -10.94 19.66
N GLU A 5 -1.59 -11.97 19.47
CA GLU A 5 -1.13 -13.36 19.51
C GLU A 5 -0.19 -13.65 18.33
N TYR A 6 -0.41 -13.02 17.18
CA TYR A 6 0.48 -13.13 16.03
C TYR A 6 1.83 -12.47 16.30
N GLU A 7 1.86 -11.29 16.91
CA GLU A 7 3.12 -10.64 17.32
C GLU A 7 3.92 -11.52 18.31
N GLN A 8 3.24 -12.13 19.28
CA GLN A 8 3.85 -13.07 20.22
C GLN A 8 4.36 -14.33 19.53
N TYR A 9 3.61 -14.86 18.57
CA TYR A 9 4.04 -15.98 17.73
C TYR A 9 5.31 -15.63 16.94
N ILE A 10 5.36 -14.47 16.29
CA ILE A 10 6.57 -13.99 15.61
C ILE A 10 7.73 -13.87 16.60
N ALA A 11 7.52 -13.29 17.79
CA ALA A 11 8.54 -13.21 18.82
C ALA A 11 9.08 -14.60 19.22
N SER A 12 8.21 -15.61 19.33
CA SER A 12 8.62 -16.99 19.66
C SER A 12 9.52 -17.63 18.59
N ILE A 13 9.32 -17.31 17.30
CA ILE A 13 10.18 -17.80 16.22
C ILE A 13 11.62 -17.33 16.44
N PHE A 14 11.82 -16.06 16.79
CA PHE A 14 13.14 -15.50 17.07
C PHE A 14 13.70 -15.97 18.41
N GLN A 15 12.86 -16.17 19.44
CA GLN A 15 13.30 -16.78 20.71
C GLN A 15 13.89 -18.17 20.47
N ASN A 16 13.25 -19.00 19.65
CA ASN A 16 13.73 -20.33 19.28
C ASN A 16 15.05 -20.29 18.48
N GLN A 17 15.39 -19.16 17.86
CA GLN A 17 16.69 -18.92 17.21
C GLN A 17 17.74 -18.33 18.17
N GLY A 18 17.41 -18.20 19.47
CA GLY A 18 18.29 -17.73 20.53
C GLY A 18 18.34 -16.21 20.68
N TYR A 19 17.33 -15.47 20.20
CA TYR A 19 17.20 -14.04 20.46
C TYR A 19 16.46 -13.79 21.77
N LYS A 20 16.85 -12.74 22.50
CA LYS A 20 15.97 -12.12 23.49
C LYS A 20 14.98 -11.22 22.75
N THR A 21 13.69 -11.42 22.95
CA THR A 21 12.67 -10.64 22.24
C THR A 21 11.84 -9.78 23.20
N LEU A 22 11.41 -8.63 22.70
CA LEU A 22 10.49 -7.71 23.36
C LEU A 22 9.36 -7.42 22.37
N VAL A 23 8.14 -7.82 22.73
CA VAL A 23 6.94 -7.39 22.00
C VAL A 23 6.58 -5.98 22.48
N THR A 24 6.43 -5.04 21.56
CA THR A 24 6.20 -3.62 21.89
C THR A 24 4.75 -3.37 22.34
N PRO A 25 4.48 -2.24 23.02
CA PRO A 25 3.11 -1.83 23.34
C PRO A 25 2.29 -1.52 22.07
N TYR A 26 0.96 -1.54 22.18
CA TYR A 26 0.05 -1.26 21.06
C TYR A 26 0.09 0.19 20.55
N SER A 27 0.67 1.12 21.32
CA SER A 27 0.77 2.54 20.99
C SER A 27 2.20 3.04 21.15
N ASN A 28 2.57 4.03 20.32
CA ASN A 28 3.90 4.65 20.30
C ASN A 28 5.08 3.68 20.03
N ASP A 29 4.81 2.61 19.29
CA ASP A 29 5.79 1.61 18.89
C ASP A 29 6.57 1.99 17.61
N TRP A 30 6.24 3.14 17.02
CA TRP A 30 6.80 3.65 15.77
C TRP A 30 6.66 2.67 14.59
N GLY A 31 5.72 1.73 14.68
CA GLY A 31 5.49 0.69 13.67
C GLY A 31 6.38 -0.55 13.79
N ILE A 32 7.07 -0.76 14.92
CA ILE A 32 7.80 -1.99 15.24
C ILE A 32 6.99 -2.78 16.25
N ASP A 33 6.59 -4.00 15.91
CA ASP A 33 5.80 -4.86 16.80
C ASP A 33 6.67 -5.73 17.71
N VAL A 34 7.88 -6.10 17.26
CA VAL A 34 8.84 -6.90 18.03
C VAL A 34 10.27 -6.40 17.83
N ILE A 35 11.04 -6.31 18.91
CA ILE A 35 12.49 -6.12 18.87
C ILE A 35 13.15 -7.42 19.28
N ALA A 36 14.07 -7.94 18.47
CA ALA A 36 14.85 -9.15 18.78
C ALA A 36 16.35 -8.81 18.89
N ILE A 37 17.01 -9.26 19.96
CA ILE A 37 18.41 -8.93 20.27
C ILE A 37 19.23 -10.21 20.49
N LYS A 38 20.36 -10.32 19.80
CA LYS A 38 21.36 -11.37 19.98
C LYS A 38 22.77 -10.82 19.75
N GLY A 39 23.52 -10.64 20.84
CA GLY A 39 24.84 -10.02 20.77
C GLY A 39 24.75 -8.57 20.26
N LYS A 40 25.44 -8.28 19.15
CA LYS A 40 25.40 -6.96 18.49
C LYS A 40 24.22 -6.79 17.51
N GLU A 41 23.48 -7.87 17.24
CA GLU A 41 22.35 -7.83 16.32
C GLU A 41 21.10 -7.37 17.05
N LYS A 42 20.46 -6.33 16.52
CA LYS A 42 19.18 -5.77 16.98
C LYS A 42 18.24 -5.69 15.78
N ILE A 43 17.17 -6.48 15.79
CA ILE A 43 16.23 -6.62 14.67
C ILE A 43 14.94 -5.88 15.00
N ALA A 44 14.55 -4.95 14.14
CA ALA A 44 13.21 -4.36 14.12
C ALA A 44 12.27 -5.27 13.34
N ILE A 45 11.20 -5.77 13.95
CA ILE A 45 10.27 -6.68 13.30
C ILE A 45 8.89 -6.03 13.28
N GLN A 46 8.28 -5.95 12.11
CA GLN A 46 6.87 -5.57 11.95
C GLN A 46 6.07 -6.78 11.49
N ALA A 47 4.97 -7.07 12.18
CA ALA A 47 4.10 -8.21 11.95
C ALA A 47 2.77 -7.76 11.29
N LYS A 48 2.49 -8.24 10.08
CA LYS A 48 1.27 -7.96 9.30
C LYS A 48 0.46 -9.23 9.10
N MET A 49 -0.52 -9.46 9.97
CA MET A 49 -1.50 -10.55 9.86
C MET A 49 -2.67 -10.13 8.93
N TYR A 50 -2.49 -10.27 7.62
CA TYR A 50 -3.46 -9.86 6.59
C TYR A 50 -4.17 -11.02 5.89
N GLY A 51 -3.63 -12.24 5.96
CA GLY A 51 -4.12 -13.42 5.24
C GLY A 51 -4.30 -13.15 3.74
N ASN A 52 -5.39 -13.64 3.16
CA ASN A 52 -5.73 -13.41 1.74
C ASN A 52 -6.48 -12.09 1.48
N LYS A 53 -6.66 -11.23 2.50
CA LYS A 53 -7.53 -10.03 2.39
C LYS A 53 -6.78 -8.80 1.92
N ARG A 54 -5.52 -8.66 2.33
CA ARG A 54 -4.67 -7.52 1.96
C ARG A 54 -3.24 -8.01 1.73
N LYS A 55 -2.54 -7.39 0.79
CA LYS A 55 -1.11 -7.58 0.61
C LYS A 55 -0.33 -6.52 1.39
N VAL A 56 0.87 -6.86 1.85
CA VAL A 56 1.78 -5.85 2.41
C VAL A 56 2.23 -4.93 1.28
N ASN A 57 2.03 -3.64 1.47
CA ASN A 57 2.32 -2.63 0.46
C ASN A 57 3.69 -1.98 0.66
N ARG A 58 4.12 -1.22 -0.34
CA ARG A 58 5.42 -0.52 -0.32
C ARG A 58 5.56 0.42 0.88
N ALA A 59 4.49 1.10 1.26
CA ALA A 59 4.49 2.05 2.38
C ALA A 59 4.90 1.37 3.69
N ALA A 60 4.41 0.15 3.96
CA ALA A 60 4.78 -0.60 5.17
C ALA A 60 6.29 -0.88 5.22
N ILE A 61 6.89 -1.27 4.09
CA ILE A 61 8.34 -1.53 3.99
C ILE A 61 9.16 -0.25 4.23
N MET A 62 8.77 0.86 3.61
CA MET A 62 9.43 2.15 3.79
C MET A 62 9.34 2.65 5.24
N GLN A 63 8.16 2.49 5.86
CA GLN A 63 7.94 2.86 7.27
C GLN A 63 8.79 2.01 8.21
N LEU A 64 8.84 0.69 7.99
CA LEU A 64 9.68 -0.22 8.76
C LEU A 64 11.16 0.16 8.66
N TYR A 65 11.66 0.53 7.48
CA TYR A 65 13.02 1.01 7.32
C TYR A 65 13.31 2.25 8.18
N GLY A 66 12.41 3.24 8.13
CA GLY A 66 12.52 4.44 8.95
C GLY A 66 12.48 4.14 10.44
N ALA A 67 11.59 3.25 10.88
CA ALA A 67 11.48 2.83 12.27
C ALA A 67 12.72 2.07 12.75
N MET A 68 13.26 1.17 11.91
CA MET A 68 14.51 0.47 12.16
C MET A 68 15.66 1.45 12.40
N ALA A 69 15.82 2.43 11.51
CA ALA A 69 16.87 3.44 11.62
C ALA A 69 16.69 4.32 12.87
N TYR A 70 15.47 4.77 13.15
CA TYR A 70 15.15 5.57 14.33
C TYR A 70 15.43 4.85 15.66
N GLN A 71 15.31 3.51 15.67
CA GLN A 71 15.54 2.68 16.85
C GLN A 71 16.95 2.07 16.90
N ASP A 72 17.88 2.52 16.05
CA ASP A 72 19.26 2.02 15.96
C ASP A 72 19.33 0.48 15.78
N CYS A 73 18.36 -0.08 15.06
CA CYS A 73 18.33 -1.51 14.76
C CYS A 73 19.29 -1.82 13.60
N THR A 74 20.01 -2.93 13.69
CA THR A 74 20.98 -3.37 12.69
C THR A 74 20.33 -4.06 11.50
N LYS A 75 19.11 -4.59 11.68
CA LYS A 75 18.32 -5.27 10.65
C LYS A 75 16.83 -5.00 10.83
N ALA A 76 16.07 -5.26 9.78
CA ALA A 76 14.62 -5.25 9.83
C ALA A 76 14.02 -6.48 9.15
N VAL A 77 12.90 -6.95 9.70
CA VAL A 77 12.11 -8.06 9.18
C VAL A 77 10.66 -7.63 9.05
N ILE A 78 10.07 -7.84 7.88
CA ILE A 78 8.62 -7.78 7.68
C ILE A 78 8.07 -9.21 7.77
N ALA A 79 7.29 -9.49 8.81
CA ALA A 79 6.65 -10.78 9.02
C ALA A 79 5.17 -10.74 8.57
N THR A 80 4.71 -11.71 7.80
CA THR A 80 3.32 -11.77 7.34
C THR A 80 2.79 -13.19 7.11
N ASP A 81 1.50 -13.39 7.32
CA ASP A 81 0.76 -14.61 6.97
C ASP A 81 0.14 -14.54 5.55
N GLY A 82 0.34 -13.42 4.87
CA GLY A 82 -0.18 -13.12 3.54
C GLY A 82 0.92 -12.97 2.49
N GLU A 83 0.62 -12.20 1.46
CA GLU A 83 1.53 -11.89 0.36
C GLU A 83 1.95 -10.42 0.41
N LEU A 84 3.01 -10.10 -0.31
CA LEU A 84 3.47 -8.74 -0.55
C LEU A 84 3.10 -8.32 -1.98
N LEU A 85 3.02 -7.02 -2.23
CA LEU A 85 2.98 -6.49 -3.59
C LEU A 85 4.37 -6.52 -4.23
N ASP A 86 4.44 -6.65 -5.55
CA ASP A 86 5.71 -6.79 -6.28
C ASP A 86 6.67 -5.61 -6.05
N ASP A 87 6.11 -4.39 -5.95
CA ASP A 87 6.90 -3.19 -5.64
C ASP A 87 7.34 -3.15 -4.17
N ALA A 88 6.55 -3.71 -3.25
CA ALA A 88 6.95 -3.90 -1.86
C ALA A 88 8.13 -4.88 -1.74
N ILE A 89 8.11 -6.00 -2.48
CA ILE A 89 9.23 -6.96 -2.54
C ILE A 89 10.47 -6.29 -3.11
N SER A 90 10.33 -5.52 -4.19
CA SER A 90 11.42 -4.79 -4.82
C SER A 90 12.10 -3.81 -3.85
N VAL A 91 11.29 -3.06 -3.08
CA VAL A 91 11.80 -2.14 -2.05
C VAL A 91 12.44 -2.88 -0.88
N ALA A 92 11.85 -3.99 -0.42
CA ALA A 92 12.42 -4.79 0.67
C ALA A 92 13.81 -5.31 0.29
N LYS A 93 13.98 -5.83 -0.93
CA LYS A 93 15.29 -6.26 -1.47
C LYS A 93 16.29 -5.11 -1.49
N LYS A 94 15.90 -3.94 -2.00
CA LYS A 94 16.78 -2.75 -2.10
C LYS A 94 17.23 -2.24 -0.72
N LEU A 95 16.32 -2.22 0.24
CA LEU A 95 16.56 -1.74 1.61
C LEU A 95 17.11 -2.82 2.55
N LYS A 96 17.34 -4.04 2.05
CA LYS A 96 17.82 -5.19 2.81
C LYS A 96 16.91 -5.53 4.01
N ILE A 97 15.60 -5.42 3.82
CA ILE A 97 14.58 -5.87 4.76
C ILE A 97 14.28 -7.34 4.47
N GLU A 98 14.44 -8.20 5.46
CA GLU A 98 14.14 -9.62 5.36
C GLU A 98 12.61 -9.83 5.39
N ILE A 99 12.13 -10.80 4.60
CA ILE A 99 10.71 -11.15 4.53
C ILE A 99 10.51 -12.50 5.21
N LEU A 100 9.68 -12.55 6.26
CA LEU A 100 9.28 -13.78 6.95
C LEU A 100 7.82 -14.10 6.62
N THR A 101 7.58 -15.18 5.88
CA THR A 101 6.23 -15.67 5.61
C THR A 101 5.85 -16.79 6.58
N THR A 102 4.66 -16.70 7.20
CA THR A 102 4.17 -17.69 8.18
C THR A 102 3.02 -18.54 7.67
N LYS A 103 2.67 -18.41 6.39
CA LYS A 103 1.67 -19.26 5.75
C LYS A 103 2.28 -20.66 5.55
N THR A 104 1.58 -21.69 5.98
CA THR A 104 2.07 -23.07 6.08
C THR A 104 2.75 -23.55 4.78
N ASN A 105 3.95 -24.13 4.94
CA ASN A 105 4.81 -24.80 3.94
C ASN A 105 5.65 -23.97 2.97
N PHE A 106 6.33 -22.91 3.41
CA PHE A 106 7.65 -22.57 2.85
C PHE A 106 8.54 -21.92 3.90
N VAL A 107 9.35 -22.75 4.57
CA VAL A 107 10.63 -22.27 5.13
C VAL A 107 11.57 -22.20 3.94
N SER A 108 11.63 -21.06 3.24
CA SER A 108 12.75 -20.80 2.33
C SER A 108 13.88 -20.18 3.15
N THR A 109 14.76 -21.05 3.62
CA THR A 109 16.16 -20.74 3.89
C THR A 109 16.77 -19.98 2.69
N PHE A 110 17.56 -18.96 3.00
CA PHE A 110 18.35 -18.14 2.09
C PHE A 110 18.78 -18.83 0.78
N HIS A 111 18.19 -18.40 -0.34
CA HIS A 111 18.83 -18.54 -1.64
C HIS A 111 19.67 -17.27 -1.90
N LYS A 112 21.00 -17.44 -1.80
CA LYS A 112 21.95 -16.59 -2.51
C LYS A 112 21.85 -16.94 -3.99
N GLU A 113 21.29 -16.08 -4.82
CA GLU A 113 21.65 -16.05 -6.23
C GLU A 113 21.78 -14.63 -6.80
N LYS A 114 22.68 -14.62 -7.78
CA LYS A 114 23.45 -13.61 -8.51
C LYS A 114 22.79 -12.27 -8.83
N GLU A 115 23.66 -11.27 -8.86
CA GLU A 115 23.47 -10.04 -9.62
C GLU A 115 23.24 -10.38 -11.09
N GLU A 116 22.09 -9.99 -11.62
CA GLU A 116 21.89 -9.81 -13.06
C GLU A 116 21.72 -8.32 -13.31
N GLU A 117 22.63 -7.82 -14.13
CA GLU A 117 22.66 -6.47 -14.68
C GLU A 117 21.46 -6.24 -15.63
N ASN A 118 20.94 -5.02 -15.56
CA ASN A 118 20.24 -4.27 -16.60
C ASN A 118 19.43 -5.03 -17.67
N SER A 119 18.11 -4.81 -17.61
CA SER A 119 17.34 -4.46 -18.80
C SER A 119 16.45 -3.25 -18.50
N ASP A 120 17.06 -2.07 -18.50
CA ASP A 120 16.35 -0.86 -18.88
C ASP A 120 15.94 -1.03 -20.36
N SER A 121 14.78 -1.61 -20.60
CA SER A 121 14.19 -1.68 -21.93
C SER A 121 12.73 -1.26 -21.87
N ILE A 122 12.52 -0.02 -22.34
CA ILE A 122 11.27 0.60 -22.77
C ILE A 122 10.27 0.88 -21.64
N HIS A 123 10.64 1.79 -20.73
CA HIS A 123 9.62 2.67 -20.16
C HIS A 123 9.19 3.65 -21.26
N LYS A 124 8.12 3.32 -21.97
CA LYS A 124 7.40 4.29 -22.79
C LYS A 124 6.98 5.40 -21.83
N ASP A 125 7.63 6.55 -21.88
CA ASP A 125 7.40 7.65 -20.93
C ASP A 125 6.07 8.33 -21.28
N PHE A 126 4.96 7.67 -20.91
CA PHE A 126 3.59 8.16 -21.06
C PHE A 126 3.37 9.54 -20.40
N ARG A 127 4.32 10.01 -19.58
CA ARG A 127 4.30 11.34 -18.96
C ARG A 127 4.25 12.49 -19.96
N MET A 128 4.71 12.31 -21.20
CA MET A 128 4.61 13.36 -22.22
C MET A 128 3.29 13.34 -23.01
N GLU A 129 2.52 12.26 -22.97
CA GLU A 129 1.28 12.11 -23.75
C GLU A 129 0.03 12.52 -22.95
N TYR A 130 0.09 12.44 -21.63
CA TYR A 130 -1.03 12.77 -20.74
C TYR A 130 -0.71 13.95 -19.81
N PRO A 131 -1.71 14.78 -19.45
CA PRO A 131 -1.49 15.90 -18.53
C PRO A 131 -1.00 15.43 -17.15
N THR A 132 -0.36 16.32 -16.41
CA THR A 132 0.02 16.04 -15.02
C THR A 132 -1.21 15.88 -14.13
N PHE A 133 -1.05 15.20 -12.99
CA PHE A 133 -2.14 15.07 -12.02
C PHE A 133 -2.71 16.43 -11.60
N ASP A 134 -1.87 17.45 -11.40
CA ASP A 134 -2.32 18.77 -10.94
C ASP A 134 -3.17 19.47 -12.02
N GLU A 135 -2.81 19.31 -13.29
CA GLU A 135 -3.61 19.82 -14.42
C GLU A 135 -4.95 19.11 -14.52
N VAL A 136 -4.96 17.78 -14.42
CA VAL A 136 -6.19 16.98 -14.41
C VAL A 136 -7.07 17.33 -13.21
N TRP A 137 -6.47 17.47 -12.03
CA TRP A 137 -7.17 17.82 -10.81
C TRP A 137 -7.88 19.16 -10.96
N ARG A 138 -7.15 20.20 -11.39
CA ARG A 138 -7.71 21.54 -11.61
C ARG A 138 -8.76 21.56 -12.71
N LYS A 139 -8.50 20.90 -13.85
CA LYS A 139 -9.32 21.01 -15.05
C LYS A 139 -10.58 20.15 -15.01
N TYR A 140 -10.51 18.95 -14.42
CA TYR A 140 -11.58 17.96 -14.50
C TYR A 140 -12.17 17.57 -13.14
N ILE A 141 -11.38 17.58 -12.06
CA ILE A 141 -11.85 17.10 -10.76
C ILE A 141 -12.39 18.21 -9.86
N MET A 142 -11.71 19.37 -9.78
CA MET A 142 -12.18 20.54 -9.01
C MET A 142 -13.58 21.02 -9.45
N PRO A 143 -13.92 21.04 -10.77
CA PRO A 143 -15.27 21.41 -11.22
C PRO A 143 -16.39 20.44 -10.78
N LEU A 144 -16.06 19.26 -10.25
CA LEU A 144 -17.07 18.33 -9.74
C LEU A 144 -17.70 18.79 -8.42
N LYS A 145 -17.23 19.87 -7.79
CA LYS A 145 -17.84 20.42 -6.58
C LYS A 145 -19.32 20.75 -6.82
N GLY A 146 -20.20 20.18 -5.99
CA GLY A 146 -21.66 20.33 -6.11
C GLY A 146 -22.32 19.32 -7.06
N VAL A 147 -21.55 18.59 -7.86
CA VAL A 147 -22.07 17.59 -8.81
C VAL A 147 -22.49 16.31 -8.08
N THR A 148 -23.55 15.66 -8.56
CA THR A 148 -23.94 14.31 -8.15
C THR A 148 -23.47 13.31 -9.21
N LEU A 149 -22.70 12.31 -8.79
CA LEU A 149 -22.21 11.23 -9.64
C LEU A 149 -22.96 9.93 -9.32
N TRP A 150 -23.22 9.09 -10.32
CA TRP A 150 -23.93 7.83 -10.12
C TRP A 150 -23.05 6.61 -10.37
N ASN A 151 -23.24 5.57 -9.56
CA ASN A 151 -22.68 4.25 -9.80
C ASN A 151 -23.77 3.19 -9.61
N THR A 152 -23.41 1.90 -9.72
CA THR A 152 -24.34 0.78 -9.57
C THR A 152 -25.00 0.68 -8.19
N LYS A 153 -24.45 1.35 -7.16
CA LYS A 153 -24.99 1.39 -5.80
C LYS A 153 -25.85 2.63 -5.53
N GLY A 154 -25.87 3.61 -6.44
CA GLY A 154 -26.65 4.83 -6.33
C GLY A 154 -25.82 6.11 -6.44
N GLU A 155 -26.42 7.20 -5.96
CA GLU A 155 -25.86 8.55 -6.08
C GLU A 155 -24.71 8.82 -5.11
N ASN A 156 -23.78 9.68 -5.52
CA ASN A 156 -22.67 10.17 -4.73
C ASN A 156 -22.58 11.68 -4.94
N LYS A 157 -22.99 12.47 -3.94
CA LYS A 157 -23.01 13.94 -4.03
C LYS A 157 -21.67 14.51 -3.59
N ILE A 158 -20.96 15.18 -4.49
CA ILE A 158 -19.67 15.82 -4.19
C ILE A 158 -19.96 17.17 -3.51
N LEU A 159 -19.58 17.30 -2.24
CA LEU A 159 -19.84 18.50 -1.45
C LEU A 159 -18.74 19.54 -1.61
N ASP A 160 -17.48 19.09 -1.60
CA ASP A 160 -16.33 19.96 -1.70
C ASP A 160 -15.16 19.23 -2.39
N VAL A 161 -14.36 20.00 -3.12
CA VAL A 161 -13.13 19.55 -3.77
C VAL A 161 -12.07 20.61 -3.56
N ASN A 162 -10.94 20.24 -2.96
CA ASN A 162 -9.82 21.13 -2.70
C ASN A 162 -8.49 20.35 -2.77
N TRP A 163 -7.37 20.98 -2.48
CA TRP A 163 -6.04 20.34 -2.53
C TRP A 163 -5.80 19.34 -1.38
N GLY A 164 -6.66 19.26 -0.38
CA GLY A 164 -6.69 18.19 0.62
C GLY A 164 -7.49 16.97 0.17
N GLY A 165 -8.32 17.09 -0.88
CA GLY A 165 -9.08 15.98 -1.45
C GLY A 165 -10.55 16.31 -1.67
N ILE A 166 -11.40 15.30 -1.50
CA ILE A 166 -12.84 15.38 -1.82
C ILE A 166 -13.68 15.00 -0.60
N THR A 167 -14.69 15.81 -0.30
CA THR A 167 -15.76 15.46 0.64
C THR A 167 -17.04 15.16 -0.12
N ARG A 168 -17.71 14.05 0.19
CA ARG A 168 -18.96 13.64 -0.47
C ARG A 168 -19.98 13.02 0.48
N ILE A 169 -21.22 12.92 0.00
CA ILE A 169 -22.23 12.00 0.53
C ILE A 169 -22.25 10.77 -0.36
N THR A 170 -22.02 9.60 0.22
CA THR A 170 -22.01 8.30 -0.48
C THR A 170 -23.42 7.81 -0.80
N SER A 171 -23.51 6.77 -1.64
CA SER A 171 -24.78 6.07 -1.94
C SER A 171 -25.54 5.59 -0.70
N ASN A 172 -24.81 5.30 0.38
CA ASN A 172 -25.38 4.88 1.66
C ASN A 172 -25.75 6.07 2.56
N LYS A 173 -25.86 7.28 1.99
CA LYS A 173 -26.17 8.54 2.67
C LYS A 173 -25.20 8.94 3.79
N ARG A 174 -23.98 8.38 3.78
CA ARG A 174 -22.91 8.74 4.73
C ARG A 174 -21.99 9.78 4.14
N ARG A 175 -21.64 10.78 4.94
CA ARG A 175 -20.53 11.70 4.61
C ARG A 175 -19.20 10.95 4.67
N SER A 176 -18.36 11.09 3.66
CA SER A 176 -17.00 10.56 3.64
C SER A 176 -16.06 11.54 2.96
N SER A 177 -14.79 11.51 3.36
CA SER A 177 -13.72 12.24 2.70
C SER A 177 -12.71 11.27 2.09
N ILE A 178 -12.06 11.67 1.00
CA ILE A 178 -10.96 10.95 0.36
C ILE A 178 -9.81 11.94 0.20
N SER A 179 -8.62 11.59 0.72
CA SER A 179 -7.40 12.39 0.53
C SER A 179 -7.02 12.48 -0.95
N ILE A 180 -6.48 13.64 -1.36
CA ILE A 180 -5.90 13.85 -2.68
C ILE A 180 -4.84 12.81 -3.04
N ASP A 181 -4.11 12.29 -2.05
CA ASP A 181 -3.01 11.34 -2.28
C ASP A 181 -3.50 10.03 -2.88
N GLY A 182 -4.71 9.57 -2.50
CA GLY A 182 -5.31 8.38 -3.07
C GLY A 182 -5.64 8.56 -4.56
N PHE A 183 -6.06 9.75 -4.96
CA PHE A 183 -6.29 10.09 -6.37
C PHE A 183 -4.98 10.24 -7.13
N ARG A 184 -4.01 10.95 -6.56
CA ARG A 184 -2.68 11.16 -7.13
C ARG A 184 -1.98 9.83 -7.40
N PHE A 185 -2.01 8.92 -6.42
CA PHE A 185 -1.50 7.57 -6.56
C PHE A 185 -2.19 6.83 -7.71
N ALA A 186 -3.52 6.74 -7.70
CA ALA A 186 -4.26 5.98 -8.69
C ALA A 186 -4.08 6.52 -10.12
N TYR A 187 -4.08 7.85 -10.28
CA TYR A 187 -3.85 8.50 -11.57
C TYR A 187 -2.43 8.26 -12.08
N ASN A 188 -1.40 8.46 -11.24
CA ASN A 188 -0.01 8.27 -11.67
C ASN A 188 0.28 6.81 -12.05
N GLU A 189 -0.27 5.86 -11.30
CA GLU A 189 -0.15 4.43 -11.65
C GLU A 189 -0.94 4.09 -12.93
N LEU A 190 -2.10 4.71 -13.17
CA LEU A 190 -2.83 4.59 -14.43
C LEU A 190 -1.99 5.09 -15.61
N ILE A 191 -1.40 6.29 -15.52
CA ILE A 191 -0.51 6.83 -16.56
C ILE A 191 0.71 5.93 -16.79
N ARG A 192 1.29 5.40 -15.71
CA ARG A 192 2.50 4.56 -15.81
C ARG A 192 2.24 3.20 -16.46
N LYS A 193 1.10 2.58 -16.18
CA LYS A 193 0.79 1.20 -16.58
C LYS A 193 -0.21 1.10 -17.74
N GLY A 194 -0.87 2.19 -18.11
CA GLY A 194 -2.04 2.20 -19.01
C GLY A 194 -3.31 1.63 -18.37
N LYS A 195 -3.22 0.95 -17.22
CA LYS A 195 -4.33 0.32 -16.52
C LYS A 195 -4.09 0.24 -15.02
N ILE A 196 -5.14 0.46 -14.24
CA ILE A 196 -5.14 0.23 -12.80
C ILE A 196 -6.45 -0.40 -12.32
N THR A 197 -6.36 -1.47 -11.52
CA THR A 197 -7.54 -2.14 -10.97
C THR A 197 -8.00 -1.49 -9.66
N ARG A 198 -9.31 -1.53 -9.40
CA ARG A 198 -9.90 -1.09 -8.13
C ARG A 198 -9.31 -1.86 -6.94
N ASP A 199 -9.01 -3.14 -7.14
CA ASP A 199 -8.40 -3.98 -6.10
C ASP A 199 -6.99 -3.48 -5.77
N TYR A 200 -6.14 -3.23 -6.77
CA TYR A 200 -4.80 -2.69 -6.54
C TYR A 200 -4.83 -1.33 -5.82
N ILE A 201 -5.73 -0.43 -6.24
CA ILE A 201 -5.95 0.83 -5.50
C ILE A 201 -6.29 0.53 -4.03
N ASN A 202 -7.22 -0.40 -3.78
CA ASN A 202 -7.64 -0.78 -2.43
C ASN A 202 -6.54 -1.39 -1.55
N GLN A 203 -5.51 -1.99 -2.16
CA GLN A 203 -4.34 -2.52 -1.42
C GLN A 203 -3.40 -1.40 -0.95
N GLU A 204 -3.36 -0.29 -1.69
CA GLU A 204 -2.39 0.79 -1.49
C GLU A 204 -2.94 1.96 -0.67
N VAL A 205 -4.18 2.36 -0.93
CA VAL A 205 -4.80 3.51 -0.26
C VAL A 205 -5.52 3.10 1.03
N ASP A 206 -5.91 4.09 1.84
CA ASP A 206 -6.67 3.84 3.06
C ASP A 206 -7.98 3.07 2.79
N LYS A 207 -8.38 2.24 3.75
CA LYS A 207 -9.52 1.33 3.59
C LYS A 207 -10.81 2.14 3.39
N ARG A 208 -11.55 1.79 2.33
CA ARG A 208 -12.93 2.28 1.98
C ARG A 208 -13.03 3.52 1.09
N CYS A 209 -12.03 3.84 0.28
CA CYS A 209 -12.15 4.93 -0.70
C CYS A 209 -11.99 4.52 -2.18
N SER A 210 -11.49 3.31 -2.47
CA SER A 210 -11.18 2.83 -3.83
C SER A 210 -12.34 2.94 -4.83
N SER A 211 -13.58 2.61 -4.44
CA SER A 211 -14.75 2.75 -5.32
C SER A 211 -15.06 4.21 -5.67
N GLY A 212 -14.80 5.12 -4.74
CA GLY A 212 -14.97 6.55 -4.96
C GLY A 212 -13.87 7.13 -5.84
N ILE A 213 -12.62 6.67 -5.66
CA ILE A 213 -11.50 7.05 -6.51
C ILE A 213 -11.78 6.65 -7.96
N VAL A 214 -12.18 5.40 -8.21
CA VAL A 214 -12.54 4.93 -9.56
C VAL A 214 -13.69 5.74 -10.15
N LEU A 215 -14.77 5.97 -9.39
CA LEU A 215 -15.93 6.74 -9.88
C LEU A 215 -15.54 8.15 -10.35
N ILE A 216 -14.71 8.84 -9.57
CA ILE A 216 -14.36 10.24 -9.80
C ILE A 216 -13.27 10.36 -10.88
N LEU A 217 -12.24 9.52 -10.88
CA LEU A 217 -11.23 9.52 -11.94
C LEU A 217 -11.82 9.08 -13.28
N GLY A 218 -12.85 8.22 -13.27
CA GLY A 218 -13.60 7.86 -14.48
C GLY A 218 -14.41 9.01 -15.10
N GLN A 219 -14.43 10.21 -14.49
CA GLN A 219 -15.01 11.41 -15.11
C GLN A 219 -14.01 12.17 -15.99
N ILE A 220 -12.74 11.78 -15.98
CA ILE A 220 -11.71 12.41 -16.81
C ILE A 220 -11.93 11.97 -18.27
N PRO A 221 -11.95 12.89 -19.26
CA PRO A 221 -12.40 12.58 -20.62
C PRO A 221 -11.66 11.43 -21.33
N PHE A 222 -10.38 11.25 -21.05
CA PHE A 222 -9.54 10.22 -21.66
C PHE A 222 -9.43 8.94 -20.80
N VAL A 223 -10.17 8.84 -19.69
CA VAL A 223 -10.14 7.67 -18.81
C VAL A 223 -11.41 6.85 -19.00
N SER A 224 -11.23 5.57 -19.33
CA SER A 224 -12.32 4.60 -19.46
C SER A 224 -12.47 3.77 -18.19
N THR A 225 -13.71 3.55 -17.74
CA THR A 225 -14.00 2.63 -16.63
C THR A 225 -14.46 1.27 -17.16
N VAL A 226 -13.63 0.24 -16.96
CA VAL A 226 -13.95 -1.14 -17.36
C VAL A 226 -14.55 -1.90 -16.17
N ARG A 227 -15.56 -2.72 -16.44
CA ARG A 227 -16.19 -3.61 -15.44
C ARG A 227 -15.67 -5.04 -15.63
N ASN A 228 -15.54 -5.79 -14.52
CA ASN A 228 -15.11 -7.19 -14.46
C ASN A 228 -13.66 -7.49 -14.93
N PRO A 229 -12.63 -7.22 -14.11
CA PRO A 229 -12.68 -6.52 -12.82
C PRO A 229 -12.82 -5.00 -13.00
N THR A 230 -13.39 -4.33 -12.00
CA THR A 230 -13.46 -2.86 -12.02
C THR A 230 -12.07 -2.25 -12.14
N SER A 231 -11.82 -1.49 -13.20
CA SER A 231 -10.53 -0.86 -13.49
C SER A 231 -10.69 0.46 -14.23
N LEU A 232 -9.63 1.27 -14.23
CA LEU A 232 -9.47 2.42 -15.10
C LEU A 232 -8.42 2.09 -16.16
N GLU A 233 -8.66 2.53 -17.38
CA GLU A 233 -7.80 2.34 -18.56
C GLU A 233 -7.71 3.65 -19.36
N ILE A 234 -6.59 3.87 -20.04
CA ILE A 234 -6.31 4.99 -20.95
C ILE A 234 -5.76 4.47 -22.27
#